data_AF-A0A4R2BFB6-F1
#
_entry.id   AF-A0A4R2BFB6-F1
#
_cell.length_a   1.000
_cell.length_b   1.000
_cell.length_c   1.000
_cell.angle_alpha   90.00
_cell.angle_beta   90.00
_cell.angle_gamma   90.00
#
_symmetry.space_group_name_H-M   'P 1'
#
loop_
_entity.id
_entity.type
_entity.pdbx_description
1 polymer ?
#
loop_
_entity_poly.entity_id
_entity_poly.type
_entity_poly.pdbx_seq_one_letter_code
_entity_poly.pdbx_strand_id
1 'polypeptide(L)' 'MKMKYHFNNGETITNNSFNGVDPRQTANEMFAALEEIKRRNSPIVLTENTTGEQIRKEGKDLVSIEFILE' A
#
# COMPACT_ATOMS: atom_id res chain seq x y z
N MET A 1 11.52 0.81 -7.39
CA MET A 1 10.87 0.68 -6.06
C MET A 1 9.51 0.02 -6.19
N LYS A 2 9.29 -1.08 -5.45
CA LYS A 2 8.00 -1.77 -5.34
C LYS A 2 7.51 -1.66 -3.90
N MET A 3 6.19 -1.71 -3.71
CA MET A 3 5.57 -1.77 -2.38
C MET A 3 4.75 -3.04 -2.23
N LYS A 4 4.97 -3.75 -1.13
CA LYS A 4 4.16 -4.89 -0.73
C LYS A 4 3.22 -4.47 0.39
N TYR A 5 1.95 -4.83 0.27
CA TYR A 5 0.92 -4.62 1.28
C TYR A 5 0.53 -5.98 1.86
N HIS A 6 0.61 -6.13 3.18
CA HIS A 6 0.22 -7.35 3.88
C HIS A 6 -1.10 -7.13 4.62
N PHE A 7 -2.03 -8.05 4.45
CA PHE A 7 -3.37 -7.96 5.03
C PHE A 7 -3.59 -8.99 6.14
N ASN A 8 -4.59 -8.73 6.99
CA ASN A 8 -4.94 -9.53 8.16
C ASN A 8 -5.40 -10.96 7.82
N ASN A 9 -5.87 -11.17 6.59
CA ASN A 9 -6.28 -12.45 6.03
C ASN A 9 -5.10 -13.27 5.47
N GLY A 10 -3.86 -12.78 5.60
CA GLY A 10 -2.66 -13.42 5.07
C GLY A 10 -2.36 -13.10 3.59
N GLU A 11 -3.25 -12.34 2.92
CA GLU A 11 -3.04 -11.90 1.55
C GLU A 11 -1.90 -10.88 1.47
N THR A 12 -1.13 -10.94 0.38
CA THR A 12 -0.06 -9.98 0.12
C THR A 12 -0.19 -9.49 -1.31
N ILE A 13 -0.27 -8.17 -1.49
CA ILE A 13 -0.41 -7.55 -2.81
C ILE A 13 0.84 -6.71 -3.08
N THR A 14 1.40 -6.83 -4.29
CA THR A 14 2.58 -6.06 -4.71
C THR A 14 2.18 -5.00 -5.73
N ASN A 15 2.43 -3.74 -5.42
CA ASN A 15 2.31 -2.64 -6.37
C ASN A 15 3.67 -2.36 -7.00
N ASN A 16 3.75 -2.61 -8.32
CA ASN A 16 4.95 -2.44 -9.12
C ASN A 16 5.09 -1.02 -9.72
N SER A 17 4.05 -0.18 -9.62
CA SER A 17 4.00 1.18 -10.20
C SER A 17 3.86 2.24 -9.11
N PHE A 18 4.71 2.19 -8.10
CA PHE A 18 4.79 3.28 -7.13
C PHE A 18 5.62 4.45 -7.67
N ASN A 19 5.11 5.05 -8.75
CA ASN A 19 5.67 6.23 -9.40
C ASN A 19 4.91 7.47 -8.88
N GLY A 20 5.20 7.96 -7.68
CA GLY A 20 4.47 9.13 -7.18
C GLY A 20 4.71 9.54 -5.73
N VAL A 21 5.31 8.68 -4.92
CA VAL A 21 5.83 9.10 -3.61
C VAL A 21 7.29 9.46 -3.79
N ASP A 22 7.61 10.72 -3.51
CA ASP A 22 8.99 11.16 -3.42
C ASP A 22 9.71 10.22 -2.43
N PRO A 23 10.78 9.51 -2.84
CA PRO A 23 11.53 8.65 -1.92
C PRO A 23 12.15 9.43 -0.74
N ARG A 24 12.11 10.77 -0.78
CA ARG A 24 12.48 11.67 0.33
C ARG A 24 11.33 11.94 1.31
N GLN A 25 10.09 11.55 1.00
CA GLN A 25 9.03 11.50 2.02
C GLN A 25 9.51 10.54 3.10
N THR A 26 9.86 11.12 4.24
CA THR A 26 10.45 10.36 5.34
C THR A 26 9.51 9.22 5.74
N ALA A 27 10.05 8.12 6.26
CA ALA A 27 9.26 6.99 6.76
C ALA A 27 8.10 7.42 7.69
N ASN A 28 8.26 8.56 8.38
CA ASN A 28 7.24 9.17 9.23
C ASN A 28 6.01 9.70 8.46
N GLU A 29 6.19 10.31 7.29
CA GLU A 29 5.07 10.79 6.47
C GLU A 29 4.28 9.62 5.89
N MET A 30 5.00 8.58 5.45
CA MET A 30 4.36 7.35 4.99
C MET A 30 3.60 6.68 6.13
N PHE A 31 4.20 6.60 7.33
CA PHE A 31 3.52 6.05 8.50
C PHE A 31 2.26 6.85 8.86
N ALA A 32 2.32 8.19 8.84
CA ALA A 32 1.17 9.05 9.10
C ALA A 32 0.05 8.85 8.05
N ALA A 33 0.40 8.73 6.77
CA ALA A 33 -0.58 8.43 5.72
C ALA A 33 -1.27 7.08 5.95
N LEU A 34 -0.53 6.07 6.41
CA LEU A 34 -1.09 4.74 6.72
C LEU A 34 -1.95 4.74 7.97
N GLU A 35 -1.54 5.45 9.01
CA GLU A 35 -2.38 5.66 10.21
C GLU A 35 -3.68 6.37 9.84
N GLU A 36 -3.62 7.36 8.95
CA GLU A 36 -4.82 8.05 8.48
C GLU A 36 -5.76 7.13 7.70
N ILE A 37 -5.22 6.29 6.79
CA ILE A 37 -5.98 5.28 6.06
C ILE A 37 -6.66 4.31 7.03
N LYS A 38 -5.95 3.82 8.04
CA LYS A 38 -6.50 2.95 9.10
C LYS A 38 -7.60 3.64 9.89
N ARG A 39 -7.33 4.86 10.38
CA ARG A 39 -8.25 5.65 11.21
C ARG A 39 -9.55 5.97 10.48
N ARG A 40 -9.48 6.33 9.20
CA ARG A 40 -10.65 6.69 8.37
C ARG A 40 -11.33 5.48 7.74
N ASN A 41 -10.84 4.27 7.97
CA ASN A 41 -11.20 3.05 7.22
C ASN A 41 -11.20 3.28 5.70
N SER A 42 -10.26 4.08 5.20
CA SER A 42 -10.22 4.42 3.78
C SER A 42 -9.80 3.19 2.98
N PRO A 43 -10.44 2.92 1.83
CA PRO A 43 -10.13 1.77 1.01
C PRO A 43 -8.80 1.99 0.29
N ILE A 44 -7.99 0.94 0.25
CA ILE A 44 -6.78 0.85 -0.56
C ILE A 44 -7.21 0.24 -1.89
N VAL A 45 -7.00 0.96 -2.99
CA VAL A 45 -7.27 0.50 -4.36
C VAL A 45 -5.95 0.29 -5.06
N LEU A 46 -5.68 -0.95 -5.46
CA LEU A 46 -4.47 -1.34 -6.18
C LEU A 46 -4.88 -1.83 -7.56
N THR A 47 -4.32 -1.22 -8.60
CA THR A 47 -4.50 -1.66 -9.98
C THR A 47 -3.30 -2.49 -10.39
N GLU A 48 -3.53 -3.76 -10.72
CA GLU A 48 -2.50 -4.62 -11.29
C GLU A 48 -2.27 -4.21 -12.75
N ASN A 49 -1.09 -3.65 -13.06
CA ASN A 49 -0.82 -3.11 -14.41
C ASN A 49 -0.83 -4.17 -15.52
N THR A 50 -0.63 -5.44 -15.18
CA THR A 50 -0.54 -6.56 -16.13
C THR A 50 -1.91 -7.08 -16.56
N THR A 51 -2.88 -7.11 -15.66
CA THR A 51 -4.23 -7.65 -15.90
C THR A 51 -5.29 -6.56 -15.98
N GLY A 52 -5.00 -5.36 -15.49
CA GLY A 52 -5.96 -4.28 -15.28
C GLY A 52 -6.89 -4.51 -14.10
N GLU A 53 -6.68 -5.59 -13.32
CA GLU A 53 -7.53 -5.93 -12.18
C GLU A 53 -7.36 -4.90 -11.06
N GLN A 54 -8.49 -4.47 -10.48
CA GLN A 54 -8.49 -3.57 -9.32
C GLN A 54 -8.84 -4.37 -8.07
N ILE A 55 -7.87 -4.46 -7.16
CA ILE A 55 -8.09 -5.04 -5.84
C ILE A 55 -8.39 -3.90 -4.87
N ARG A 56 -9.54 -3.98 -4.20
CA ARG A 56 -9.99 -3.01 -3.19
C ARG A 56 -10.03 -3.68 -1.82
N LYS A 57 -9.25 -3.16 -0.87
CA LYS A 57 -9.20 -3.63 0.53
C LYS A 57 -9.51 -2.50 1.49
N GLU A 58 -10.10 -2.81 2.64
CA GLU A 58 -10.33 -1.78 3.66
C GLU A 58 -9.03 -1.45 4.39
N GLY A 59 -8.88 -0.20 4.84
CA GLY A 59 -7.69 0.23 5.58
C GLY A 59 -7.45 -0.56 6.86
N LYS A 60 -8.52 -1.08 7.50
CA LYS A 60 -8.45 -1.97 8.67
C LYS A 60 -7.80 -3.32 8.39
N ASP A 61 -7.83 -3.77 7.15
CA ASP A 61 -7.24 -5.06 6.78
C ASP A 61 -5.72 -4.97 6.67
N LEU A 62 -5.16 -3.78 6.48
CA LEU A 62 -3.72 -3.60 6.32
C LEU A 62 -2.96 -3.83 7.62
N VAL A 63 -2.06 -4.80 7.64
CA VAL A 63 -1.20 -5.13 8.78
C VAL A 63 0.14 -4.40 8.69
N SER A 64 0.86 -4.58 7.58
CA SER A 64 2.19 -4.01 7.35
C SER A 64 2.44 -3.71 5.87
N ILE A 65 3.49 -2.92 5.61
CA ILE A 65 3.96 -2.61 4.26
C ILE A 65 5.48 -2.85 4.19
N GLU A 66 5.93 -3.44 3.09
CA GLU A 66 7.33 -3.67 2.78
C GLU A 66 7.76 -2.83 1.57
N PHE A 67 8.88 -2.11 1.70
CA PHE A 67 9.49 -1.36 0.61
C PHE A 67 10.60 -2.18 -0.02
N ILE A 68 10.50 -2.41 -1.33
CA ILE A 68 11.50 -3.15 -2.09
C ILE A 68 12.21 -2.14 -3.00
N LEU A 69 13.44 -1.78 -2.60
CA LEU A 69 14.36 -0.91 -3.34
C LEU A 69 15.19 -1.78 -4.29
N GLU A 70 14.58 -2.19 -5.40
CA GLU A 70 15.29 -2.65 -6.61
C GLU A 70 15.65 -1.46 -7.50
#